data_AF-A0A353UGV5-F1
#
_entry.id   AF-A0A353UGV5-F1
#
_cell.length_a   1.000
_cell.length_b   1.000
_cell.length_c   1.000
_cell.angle_alpha   90.00
_cell.angle_beta   90.00
_cell.angle_gamma   90.00
#
_symmetry.space_group_name_H-M   'P 1'
#
loop_
_entity.id
_entity.type
_entity.pdbx_description
1 polymer ?
#
loop_
_entity_poly.entity_id
_entity_poly.type
_entity_poly.pdbx_seq_one_letter_code
_entity_poly.pdbx_strand_id
1 'polypeptide(L)'
;MYSGTRLLLITVIFLFTLLLNIPFGYLRGKTKKFSFKWFLYIHLPIPFVLLARILSNTDMTYIPLLVLAAVIGQVWGGKLEFKS
;
A
#
# COMPACT_ATOMS: atom_id res chain seq x y z
N MET A 1 14.20 24.32 -9.63
CA MET A 1 14.86 23.07 -10.08
C MET A 1 14.50 21.85 -9.19
N TYR A 2 13.26 21.74 -8.66
CA TYR A 2 12.87 20.73 -7.65
C TYR A 2 11.59 19.91 -7.97
N SER A 3 10.92 20.18 -9.10
CA SER A 3 9.65 19.52 -9.45
C SER A 3 9.84 18.06 -9.90
N GLY A 4 10.85 17.79 -10.74
CA GLY A 4 11.09 16.45 -11.30
C GLY A 4 11.43 15.39 -10.23
N THR A 5 12.34 15.71 -9.31
CA THR A 5 12.72 14.80 -8.21
C THR A 5 11.53 14.50 -7.29
N ARG A 6 10.68 15.50 -7.01
CA ARG A 6 9.48 15.32 -6.18
C ARG A 6 8.48 14.38 -6.85
N LEU A 7 8.22 14.57 -8.15
CA LEU A 7 7.33 13.70 -8.91
C LEU A 7 7.85 12.25 -8.90
N LEU A 8 9.15 12.06 -9.14
CA LEU A 8 9.78 10.74 -9.07
C LEU A 8 9.59 10.08 -7.70
N LEU A 9 9.83 10.80 -6.60
CA LEU A 9 9.63 10.26 -5.25
C LEU A 9 8.18 9.84 -5.01
N ILE A 10 7.21 10.67 -5.41
CA ILE A 10 5.78 10.35 -5.26
C ILE A 10 5.43 9.11 -6.08
N THR A 11 5.90 9.01 -7.32
CA THR A 11 5.68 7.83 -8.17
C THR A 11 6.29 6.57 -7.55
N VAL A 12 7.51 6.66 -7.01
CA VAL A 12 8.17 5.53 -6.34
C VAL A 12 7.38 5.09 -5.10
N ILE A 13 6.94 6.01 -4.25
CA ILE A 13 6.17 5.69 -3.04
C ILE A 13 4.79 5.15 -3.41
N PHE A 14 4.16 5.66 -4.47
CA PHE A 14 2.90 5.14 -4.99
C PHE A 14 3.04 3.69 -5.45
N LEU A 15 4.05 3.39 -6.28
CA LEU A 15 4.33 2.04 -6.75
C LEU A 15 4.70 1.11 -5.61
N PHE A 16 5.54 1.56 -4.67
CA PHE A 16 5.86 0.84 -3.44
C PHE A 16 4.60 0.50 -2.65
N THR A 17 3.70 1.48 -2.45
CA THR A 17 2.44 1.30 -1.71
C THR A 17 1.54 0.28 -2.41
N LEU A 18 1.40 0.37 -3.73
CA LEU A 18 0.59 -0.56 -4.52
C LEU A 18 1.15 -1.97 -4.47
N LEU A 19 2.45 -2.14 -4.76
CA LEU A 19 3.13 -3.44 -4.78
C LEU A 19 3.17 -4.09 -3.40
N LEU A 20 3.37 -3.30 -2.34
CA LEU A 20 3.29 -3.79 -0.97
C LEU A 20 1.88 -4.30 -0.65
N ASN A 21 0.83 -3.61 -1.09
CA ASN A 21 -0.54 -4.00 -0.75
C ASN A 21 -1.08 -5.20 -1.54
N ILE A 22 -0.48 -5.58 -2.67
CA ILE A 22 -0.89 -6.78 -3.43
C ILE A 22 -0.74 -8.09 -2.62
N PRO A 23 0.44 -8.45 -2.10
CA PRO A 23 0.59 -9.69 -1.32
C PRO A 23 -0.26 -9.67 -0.04
N PHE A 24 -0.37 -8.53 0.63
CA PHE A 24 -1.25 -8.38 1.80
C PHE A 24 -2.73 -8.50 1.44
N GLY A 25 -3.15 -7.98 0.28
CA GLY A 25 -4.48 -8.18 -0.27
C GLY A 25 -4.80 -9.65 -0.50
N TYR A 26 -3.84 -10.40 -1.06
CA TYR A 26 -3.95 -11.84 -1.27
C TYR A 26 -4.14 -12.59 0.06
N LEU A 27 -3.25 -12.35 1.03
CA LEU A 27 -3.33 -12.96 2.37
C LEU A 27 -4.64 -12.61 3.09
N ARG A 28 -5.09 -11.35 2.99
CA ARG A 28 -6.38 -10.89 3.50
C ARG A 28 -7.55 -11.62 2.84
N GLY A 29 -7.50 -11.83 1.52
CA GLY A 29 -8.53 -12.56 0.76
C GLY A 29 -8.67 -14.02 1.19
N LYS A 30 -7.59 -14.66 1.66
CA LYS A 30 -7.56 -16.06 2.11
C LYS A 30 -7.87 -16.26 3.61
N THR A 31 -8.23 -15.20 4.34
CA THR A 31 -8.55 -15.27 5.78
C THR A 31 -10.00 -14.91 6.08
N LYS A 32 -10.51 -15.40 7.21
CA LYS A 32 -11.86 -15.06 7.69
C LYS A 32 -11.96 -13.55 7.90
N LYS A 33 -12.91 -12.90 7.22
CA LYS A 33 -13.22 -11.47 7.40
C LYS A 33 -13.44 -11.18 8.89
N PHE A 34 -12.93 -10.04 9.37
CA PHE A 34 -12.97 -9.61 10.77
C PHE A 34 -12.24 -10.50 11.78
N SER A 35 -11.41 -11.45 11.32
CA SER A 35 -10.44 -12.10 12.21
C SER A 35 -9.27 -11.18 12.53
N PHE A 36 -8.52 -11.51 13.59
CA PHE A 36 -7.29 -10.80 13.94
C PHE A 36 -6.27 -10.80 12.79
N LYS A 37 -6.12 -11.92 12.07
CA LYS A 37 -5.23 -12.01 10.89
C LYS A 37 -5.70 -11.10 9.75
N TRP A 38 -7.01 -11.07 9.49
CA TRP A 38 -7.59 -10.19 8.48
C TRP A 38 -7.34 -8.71 8.80
N PHE A 39 -7.51 -8.32 10.07
CA PHE A 39 -7.19 -6.98 10.55
C PHE A 39 -5.70 -6.67 10.37
N LEU A 40 -4.82 -7.58 10.78
CA LEU A 40 -3.38 -7.42 10.62
C LEU A 40 -2.98 -7.23 9.15
N TYR A 41 -3.52 -8.00 8.21
CA TYR A 41 -3.14 -7.86 6.80
C TYR A 41 -3.59 -6.54 6.15
N ILE A 42 -4.57 -5.85 6.73
CA ILE A 42 -4.95 -4.49 6.30
C ILE A 42 -4.01 -3.44 6.91
N HIS A 43 -3.65 -3.60 8.19
CA HIS A 43 -2.96 -2.55 8.94
C HIS A 43 -1.44 -2.67 8.91
N LEU A 44 -0.87 -3.87 8.74
CA LEU A 44 0.57 -4.10 8.63
C LEU A 44 1.23 -3.27 7.53
N PRO A 45 0.66 -3.11 6.32
CA PRO A 45 1.23 -2.24 5.30
C PRO A 45 1.32 -0.76 5.69
N ILE A 46 0.42 -0.28 6.56
CA ILE A 46 0.27 1.16 6.86
C ILE A 46 1.56 1.74 7.50
N PRO A 47 2.17 1.14 8.55
CA PRO A 47 3.45 1.59 9.08
C PRO A 47 4.57 1.70 8.04
N PHE A 48 4.67 0.76 7.09
CA PHE A 48 5.72 0.80 6.07
C PHE A 48 5.50 1.95 5.08
N VAL A 49 4.25 2.18 4.66
CA VAL A 49 3.90 3.31 3.77
C VAL A 49 4.12 4.64 4.49
N LEU A 50 3.74 4.74 5.77
CA LEU A 50 3.96 5.91 6.60
C LEU A 50 5.46 6.21 6.75
N LEU A 51 6.28 5.19 7.03
CA LEU A 51 7.72 5.34 7.15
C LEU A 51 8.34 5.80 5.82
N ALA A 52 7.97 5.19 4.69
CA ALA A 52 8.44 5.62 3.36
C ALA A 52 8.09 7.08 3.05
N ARG A 53 6.90 7.53 3.45
CA ARG A 53 6.49 8.94 3.32
C ARG A 53 7.32 9.87 4.18
N ILE A 54 7.55 9.53 5.46
CA ILE A 54 8.32 10.36 6.39
C ILE A 54 9.78 10.47 5.92
N LEU A 55 10.40 9.36 5.53
CA LEU A 55 11.78 9.33 5.07
C LEU A 55 12.01 10.10 3.76
N SER A 56 10.99 10.17 2.91
CA SER A 56 11.03 10.95 1.66
C SER A 56 10.62 12.42 1.81
N ASN A 57 10.21 12.83 3.01
CA ASN A 57 9.71 14.18 3.30
C ASN A 57 8.59 14.63 2.34
N THR A 58 7.73 13.70 1.94
CA THR A 58 6.63 13.97 1.01
C THR A 58 5.48 14.67 1.73
N ASP A 59 4.82 15.63 1.09
CA ASP A 59 3.71 16.41 1.66
C ASP A 59 2.52 15.52 2.10
N MET A 60 1.74 15.97 3.08
CA MET A 60 0.50 15.32 3.54
C MET A 60 -0.57 15.31 2.45
N THR A 61 -0.52 16.26 1.52
CA THR A 61 -1.45 16.35 0.37
C THR A 61 -1.46 15.10 -0.53
N TYR A 62 -0.42 14.27 -0.49
CA TYR A 62 -0.35 13.01 -1.25
C TYR A 62 -0.93 11.80 -0.51
N ILE A 63 -1.35 11.93 0.75
CA ILE A 63 -1.95 10.81 1.51
C ILE A 63 -3.16 10.19 0.79
N PRO A 64 -4.13 10.96 0.26
CA PRO A 64 -5.25 10.37 -0.49
C PRO A 64 -4.80 9.51 -1.68
N LEU A 65 -3.75 9.94 -2.37
CA LEU A 65 -3.17 9.20 -3.50
C LEU A 65 -2.53 7.87 -3.03
N LEU A 66 -1.84 7.87 -1.90
CA LEU A 66 -1.27 6.65 -1.31
C LEU A 66 -2.36 5.71 -0.77
N VAL A 67 -3.43 6.25 -0.18
CA VAL A 67 -4.60 5.46 0.23
C VAL A 67 -5.24 4.79 -0.98
N LEU A 68 -5.39 5.52 -2.09
CA LEU A 68 -5.90 4.94 -3.34
C LEU A 68 -5.01 3.78 -3.83
N ALA A 69 -3.69 3.96 -3.85
CA ALA A 69 -2.75 2.88 -4.20
C ALA A 69 -2.91 1.66 -3.29
N ALA A 70 -3.04 1.88 -1.97
CA ALA A 70 -3.22 0.82 -1.00
C ALA A 70 -4.52 0.05 -1.21
N VAL A 71 -5.64 0.75 -1.46
CA VAL A 71 -6.94 0.15 -1.76
C VAL A 71 -6.88 -0.67 -3.05
N ILE A 72 -6.28 -0.12 -4.11
CA ILE A 72 -6.11 -0.84 -5.38
C ILE A 72 -5.30 -2.13 -5.15
N GLY A 73 -4.15 -2.06 -4.48
CA GLY A 73 -3.33 -3.22 -4.17
C GLY A 73 -4.07 -4.26 -3.32
N GLN A 74 -4.79 -3.84 -2.29
CA GLN A 74 -5.57 -4.73 -1.41
C GLN A 74 -6.72 -5.44 -2.15
N VAL A 75 -7.41 -4.73 -3.05
CA VAL A 75 -8.52 -5.27 -3.84
C VAL A 75 -8.00 -6.21 -4.91
N TRP A 76 -6.98 -5.81 -5.68
CA TRP A 76 -6.40 -6.64 -6.73
C TRP A 76 -5.74 -7.89 -6.14
N GLY A 77 -4.92 -7.72 -5.11
CA GLY A 77 -4.31 -8.83 -4.38
C GLY A 77 -5.35 -9.83 -3.86
N GLY A 78 -6.47 -9.33 -3.29
CA GLY A 78 -7.53 -10.18 -2.77
C GLY A 78 -8.32 -10.97 -3.82
N LYS A 79 -8.15 -10.63 -5.11
CA LYS A 79 -8.71 -11.38 -6.25
C LYS A 79 -7.74 -12.41 -6.83
N LEU A 80 -6.47 -12.40 -6.41
CA LEU A 80 -5.48 -13.35 -6.92
C LEU A 80 -5.75 -14.75 -6.38
N GLU A 81 -5.66 -15.73 -7.26
CA GLU A 81 -5.67 -17.15 -6.93
C GLU A 81 -4.32 -17.74 -7.33
N PHE A 82 -3.36 -17.70 -6.42
CA PHE A 82 -2.16 -18.53 -6.58
C PHE A 82 -2.56 -19.97 -6.22
N LYS A 83 -2.33 -20.89 -7.16
CA LYS A 83 -2.50 -22.32 -6.92
C LYS A 83 -1.42 -22.73 -5.90
N SER A 84 -1.82 -22.90 -4.65
CA SER A 84 -0.98 -23.39 -3.56
C SER A 84 -0.93 -24.91 -3.54
#